data_AF-A0A933M3Y6-F1
#
_entry.id   AF-A0A933M3Y6-F1
#
_cell.length_a   1.000
_cell.length_b   1.000
_cell.length_c   1.000
_cell.angle_alpha   90.00
_cell.angle_beta   90.00
_cell.angle_gamma   90.00
#
_symmetry.space_group_name_H-M   'P 1'
#
loop_
_entity.id
_entity.type
_entity.pdbx_description
1 polymer ?
#
loop_
_entity_poly.entity_id
_entity_poly.type
_entity_poly.pdbx_seq_one_letter_code
_entity_poly.pdbx_strand_id
1 'polypeptide(L)'
;MSGESGFSQKKEFEVKALPMEEKKRLIAEGKAHWFFPHHVLEQVIICGVVLMILVTLSTVVPAHLGPKADPFDTPAHIKPEWYFLAAFYSLKVAQYLEFLGSWAPKLLGIVMQGVAVMVLLAAPFIDRGGKERDYRKRPVAMIIGGVGAFIVVLFSILGAVT
;
A
#
# COMPACT_ATOMS: atom_id res chain seq x y z
N MET A 1 1.80 0.81 -23.79
CA MET A 1 1.51 1.15 -22.38
C MET A 1 0.86 2.55 -22.29
N SER A 2 -0.27 2.81 -22.96
CA SER A 2 -0.78 4.19 -23.13
C SER A 2 -2.32 4.32 -23.12
N GLY A 3 -3.06 3.30 -22.66
CA GLY A 3 -4.53 3.26 -22.80
C GLY A 3 -5.30 3.81 -21.59
N GLU A 4 -4.80 3.59 -20.37
CA GLU A 4 -5.57 3.90 -19.15
C GLU A 4 -5.34 5.31 -18.60
N SER A 5 -4.11 5.83 -18.69
CA SER A 5 -3.84 7.25 -18.38
C SER A 5 -4.65 8.16 -19.29
N GLY A 6 -4.83 7.78 -20.56
CA GLY A 6 -5.67 8.48 -21.52
C GLY A 6 -7.17 8.43 -21.21
N PHE A 7 -7.70 7.39 -20.56
CA PHE A 7 -9.14 7.24 -20.29
C PHE A 7 -9.61 7.97 -19.03
N SER A 8 -8.84 7.90 -17.94
CA SER A 8 -9.16 8.65 -16.73
C SER A 8 -8.89 10.14 -16.90
N GLN A 9 -7.78 10.51 -17.57
CA GLN A 9 -7.55 11.88 -18.00
C GLN A 9 -8.60 12.33 -19.01
N LYS A 10 -9.07 11.49 -19.95
CA LYS A 10 -10.21 11.85 -20.82
C LYS A 10 -11.47 12.17 -20.04
N LYS A 11 -11.85 11.35 -19.06
CA LYS A 11 -13.06 11.60 -18.26
C LYS A 11 -12.92 12.83 -17.39
N GLU A 12 -11.76 13.02 -16.76
CA GLU A 12 -11.49 14.21 -15.94
C GLU A 12 -11.41 15.47 -16.82
N PHE A 13 -10.83 15.38 -18.01
CA PHE A 13 -10.78 16.46 -19.00
C PHE A 13 -12.14 16.72 -19.64
N GLU A 14 -12.95 15.70 -19.91
CA GLU A 14 -14.36 15.81 -20.34
C GLU A 14 -15.17 16.50 -19.25
N VAL A 15 -15.07 16.05 -17.99
CA VAL A 15 -15.77 16.66 -16.84
C VAL A 15 -15.32 18.11 -16.62
N LYS A 16 -14.02 18.39 -16.79
CA LYS A 16 -13.47 19.75 -16.74
C LYS A 16 -13.91 20.60 -17.94
N ALA A 17 -14.12 19.99 -19.10
CA ALA A 17 -14.64 20.60 -20.32
C ALA A 17 -16.18 20.62 -20.41
N LEU A 18 -16.90 20.03 -19.45
CA LEU A 18 -18.36 20.07 -19.44
C LEU A 18 -18.83 21.52 -19.38
N PRO A 19 -19.91 21.85 -20.12
CA PRO A 19 -20.57 23.14 -20.01
C PRO A 19 -20.91 23.41 -18.54
N MET A 20 -20.81 24.67 -18.12
CA MET A 20 -21.06 25.05 -16.73
C MET A 20 -22.45 24.62 -16.23
N GLU A 21 -23.44 24.52 -17.12
CA GLU A 21 -24.78 24.05 -16.79
C GLU A 21 -24.81 22.57 -16.39
N GLU A 22 -24.01 21.73 -17.03
CA GLU A 22 -23.95 20.31 -16.70
C GLU A 22 -23.18 20.07 -15.38
N LYS A 23 -22.12 20.85 -15.13
CA LYS A 23 -21.44 20.86 -13.81
C LYS A 23 -22.41 21.25 -12.69
N LYS A 24 -23.19 22.33 -12.89
CA LYS A 24 -24.21 22.77 -11.92
C LYS A 24 -25.27 21.69 -11.71
N ARG A 25 -25.73 21.02 -12.78
CA ARG A 25 -26.67 19.90 -12.70
C ARG A 25 -26.10 18.74 -11.88
N LEU A 26 -24.86 18.32 -12.12
CA LEU A 26 -24.21 17.23 -11.36
C LEU A 26 -24.03 17.59 -9.88
N ILE A 27 -23.75 18.85 -9.57
CA ILE A 27 -23.66 19.35 -8.19
C ILE A 27 -25.05 19.37 -7.53
N ALA A 28 -26.09 19.81 -8.24
CA ALA A 28 -27.46 19.79 -7.77
C ALA A 28 -28.00 18.36 -7.55
N GLU A 29 -27.59 17.41 -8.40
CA GLU A 29 -27.87 15.98 -8.25
C GLU A 29 -26.99 15.30 -7.18
N GLY A 30 -26.06 16.02 -6.53
CA GLY A 30 -25.17 15.51 -5.48
C GLY A 30 -24.07 14.55 -5.98
N LYS A 31 -23.86 14.46 -7.29
CA LYS A 31 -22.86 13.57 -7.93
C LYS A 31 -21.46 14.18 -8.00
N ALA A 32 -21.35 15.48 -7.78
CA ALA A 32 -20.08 16.21 -7.80
C ALA A 32 -20.11 17.38 -6.81
N HIS A 33 -18.95 17.83 -6.37
CA HIS A 33 -18.79 19.05 -5.59
C HIS A 33 -17.54 19.80 -6.06
N TRP A 34 -17.45 21.09 -5.73
CA TRP A 34 -16.27 21.88 -6.06
C TRP A 34 -15.06 21.44 -5.24
N PHE A 35 -13.89 21.35 -5.87
CA PHE A 35 -12.65 21.04 -5.16
C PHE A 35 -12.38 22.06 -4.02
N PHE A 36 -12.46 23.35 -4.32
CA PHE A 36 -12.38 24.41 -3.31
C PHE A 36 -13.75 25.08 -3.16
N PRO A 37 -14.20 25.38 -1.92
CA PRO A 37 -13.55 25.08 -0.64
C PRO A 37 -13.88 23.67 -0.10
N HIS A 38 -14.88 22.98 -0.65
CA HIS A 38 -15.46 21.79 -0.02
C HIS A 38 -14.46 20.64 0.21
N HIS A 39 -13.80 20.16 -0.85
CA HIS A 39 -12.86 19.04 -0.71
C HIS A 39 -11.63 19.43 0.10
N VAL A 40 -11.13 20.66 -0.07
CA VAL A 40 -9.99 21.15 0.71
C VAL A 40 -10.29 21.18 2.20
N LEU A 41 -11.48 21.67 2.60
CA LEU A 41 -11.89 21.66 4.01
C LEU A 41 -12.03 20.24 4.55
N GLU A 42 -12.61 19.32 3.77
CA GLU A 42 -12.70 17.90 4.14
C GLU A 42 -11.30 17.30 4.40
N GLN A 43 -10.34 17.55 3.51
CA GLN A 43 -8.96 17.08 3.69
C GLN A 43 -8.27 17.70 4.90
N VAL A 44 -8.48 18.99 5.17
CA VAL A 44 -7.94 19.67 6.37
C VAL A 44 -8.49 19.03 7.64
N ILE A 45 -9.80 18.71 7.67
CA ILE A 45 -10.43 18.04 8.81
C ILE A 45 -9.83 16.63 8.99
N ILE A 46 -9.72 15.85 7.91
CA ILE A 46 -9.12 14.49 7.96
C ILE A 46 -7.68 14.55 8.46
N CYS A 47 -6.85 15.44 7.91
CA CYS A 47 -5.48 15.66 8.36
C CYS A 47 -5.42 16.06 9.84
N GLY A 48 -6.31 16.96 10.28
CA GLY A 48 -6.43 17.37 11.68
C GLY A 48 -6.75 16.19 12.60
N VAL A 49 -7.71 15.34 12.23
CA VAL A 49 -8.06 14.13 13.00
C VAL A 49 -6.89 13.14 13.06
N VAL A 50 -6.23 12.88 11.93
CA VAL A 50 -5.04 12.00 11.90
C VAL A 50 -3.93 12.54 12.80
N LEU A 51 -3.65 13.85 12.75
CA LEU A 51 -2.66 14.48 13.62
C LEU A 51 -3.04 14.40 15.10
N MET A 52 -4.31 14.61 15.44
CA MET A 52 -4.79 14.45 16.83
C MET A 52 -4.56 13.03 17.33
N ILE A 53 -4.85 12.01 16.52
CA ILE A 53 -4.60 10.60 16.86
C ILE A 53 -3.10 10.37 17.07
N LEU A 54 -2.24 10.86 16.17
CA LEU A 54 -0.79 10.70 16.27
C LEU A 54 -0.19 11.37 17.51
N VAL A 55 -0.61 12.61 17.82
CA VAL A 55 -0.17 13.34 19.02
C VAL A 55 -0.64 12.63 20.29
N THR A 56 -1.89 12.16 20.30
CA THR A 56 -2.43 11.38 21.43
C THR A 56 -1.65 10.08 21.61
N LEU A 57 -1.39 9.34 20.54
CA LEU A 57 -0.62 8.10 20.61
C LEU A 57 0.82 8.35 21.08
N SER A 58 1.47 9.41 20.55
CA SER A 58 2.83 9.78 20.93
C SER A 58 2.96 10.22 22.40
N THR A 59 1.90 10.76 22.99
CA THR A 59 1.90 11.22 24.39
C THR A 59 1.49 10.12 25.36
N VAL A 60 0.53 9.28 25.00
CA VAL A 60 0.05 8.17 25.84
C VAL A 60 0.98 6.95 25.77
N VAL A 61 1.54 6.66 24.59
CA VAL A 61 2.45 5.53 24.34
C VAL A 61 3.74 6.06 23.72
N PRO A 62 4.63 6.67 24.52
CA PRO A 62 5.87 7.23 23.99
C PRO A 62 6.76 6.13 23.40
N ALA A 63 7.30 6.38 22.21
CA ALA A 63 8.30 5.52 21.61
C ALA A 63 9.60 5.64 22.43
N HIS A 64 10.04 4.54 23.03
CA HIS A 64 11.26 4.53 23.83
C HIS A 64 12.47 4.43 22.89
N LEU A 65 13.39 5.38 22.98
CA LEU A 65 14.69 5.25 22.35
C LEU A 65 15.47 4.17 23.11
N GLY A 66 15.96 3.16 22.39
CA GLY A 66 16.78 2.09 22.96
C GLY A 66 18.11 2.60 23.53
N PRO A 67 18.92 1.71 24.13
CA PRO A 67 20.27 2.05 24.56
C PRO A 67 21.11 2.58 23.38
N LYS A 68 22.17 3.33 23.69
CA LYS A 68 23.12 3.77 22.66
C LYS A 68 23.64 2.56 21.88
N ALA A 69 23.72 2.70 20.57
CA ALA A 69 24.22 1.64 19.70
C ALA A 69 25.66 1.27 20.05
N ASP A 70 25.91 -0.03 20.23
CA ASP A 70 27.24 -0.62 20.37
C ASP A 70 27.54 -1.42 19.09
N PRO A 71 28.61 -1.09 18.34
CA PRO A 71 28.97 -1.83 17.13
C PRO A 71 29.51 -3.25 17.39
N PHE A 72 29.90 -3.57 18.63
CA PHE A 72 30.46 -4.88 18.99
C PHE A 72 29.45 -5.81 19.67
N ASP A 73 28.27 -5.30 20.04
CA ASP A 73 27.21 -6.09 20.66
C ASP A 73 25.92 -6.05 19.85
N THR A 74 25.47 -7.21 19.38
CA THR A 74 24.18 -7.36 18.69
C THR A 74 23.16 -7.93 19.67
N PRO A 75 22.09 -7.19 20.01
CA PRO A 75 21.06 -7.68 20.91
C PRO A 75 20.45 -9.01 20.44
N ALA A 76 20.29 -9.95 21.38
CA ALA A 76 19.85 -11.31 21.07
C ALA A 76 18.47 -11.42 20.41
N HIS A 77 17.58 -10.44 20.65
CA HIS A 77 16.21 -10.41 20.09
C HIS A 77 16.00 -9.21 19.14
N ILE A 78 16.96 -8.95 18.25
CA ILE A 78 16.82 -7.90 17.25
C ILE A 78 15.75 -8.29 16.20
N LYS A 79 14.63 -7.58 16.21
CA LYS A 79 13.60 -7.63 15.17
C LYS A 79 13.45 -6.24 14.55
N PRO A 80 13.13 -6.14 13.26
CA PRO A 80 12.85 -4.85 12.65
C PRO A 80 11.48 -4.35 13.08
N GLU A 81 11.19 -3.10 12.72
CA GLU A 81 9.90 -2.46 12.94
C GLU A 81 8.74 -3.23 12.30
N TRP A 82 7.54 -3.05 12.85
CA TRP A 82 6.35 -3.83 12.49
C TRP A 82 5.99 -3.81 10.99
N TYR A 83 6.23 -2.68 10.33
CA TYR A 83 5.99 -2.52 8.89
C TYR A 83 7.02 -3.25 8.00
N PHE A 84 8.13 -3.72 8.57
CA PHE A 84 9.14 -4.54 7.88
C PHE A 84 9.03 -6.03 8.21
N LEU A 85 8.17 -6.45 9.15
CA LEU A 85 8.09 -7.84 9.58
C LEU A 85 7.70 -8.81 8.45
N ALA A 86 6.83 -8.40 7.53
CA ALA A 86 6.50 -9.23 6.36
C ALA A 86 7.72 -9.52 5.48
N ALA A 87 8.51 -8.48 5.18
CA ALA A 87 9.73 -8.59 4.38
C ALA A 87 10.83 -9.37 5.13
N PHE A 88 10.91 -9.21 6.44
CA PHE A 88 11.82 -9.97 7.29
C PHE A 88 11.47 -11.47 7.28
N TYR A 89 10.21 -11.82 7.46
CA TYR A 89 9.78 -13.21 7.44
C TYR A 89 9.98 -13.85 6.06
N SER A 90 9.80 -13.10 4.96
CA SER A 90 10.08 -13.64 3.62
C SER A 90 11.57 -14.01 3.43
N LEU A 91 12.50 -13.33 4.11
CA LEU A 91 13.92 -13.71 4.13
C LEU A 91 14.16 -14.98 4.96
N LYS A 92 13.46 -15.13 6.10
CA LYS A 92 13.50 -16.38 6.88
C LYS A 92 12.98 -17.56 6.05
N VAL A 93 11.89 -17.37 5.31
CA VAL A 93 11.35 -18.41 4.42
C VAL A 93 12.38 -18.82 3.35
N ALA A 94 13.19 -17.89 2.85
CA ALA A 94 14.25 -18.22 1.91
C ALA A 94 15.35 -19.13 2.50
N GLN A 95 15.50 -19.21 3.83
CA GLN A 95 16.42 -20.17 4.46
C GLN A 95 15.98 -21.62 4.25
N TYR A 96 14.69 -21.90 4.09
CA TYR A 96 14.22 -23.24 3.73
C TYR A 96 14.65 -23.67 2.31
N LEU A 97 15.16 -22.75 1.49
CA LEU A 97 15.72 -23.03 0.16
C LEU A 97 17.21 -23.38 0.19
N GLU A 98 17.80 -23.58 1.38
CA GLU A 98 19.22 -23.94 1.53
C GLU A 98 19.61 -25.24 0.81
N PHE A 99 18.64 -26.14 0.57
CA PHE A 99 18.87 -27.35 -0.22
C PHE A 99 19.29 -27.09 -1.68
N LEU A 100 19.10 -25.87 -2.21
CA LEU A 100 19.60 -25.45 -3.54
C LEU A 100 21.08 -25.02 -3.51
N GLY A 101 21.67 -24.88 -2.33
CA GLY A 101 23.04 -24.43 -2.12
C GLY A 101 23.12 -23.23 -1.16
N SER A 102 24.28 -23.04 -0.54
CA SER A 102 24.52 -22.01 0.49
C SER A 102 24.36 -20.56 0.01
N TRP A 103 24.40 -20.33 -1.31
CA TRP A 103 24.15 -19.02 -1.91
C TRP A 103 22.65 -18.70 -2.04
N ALA A 104 21.79 -19.74 -2.08
CA ALA A 104 20.40 -19.60 -2.48
C ALA A 104 19.57 -18.77 -1.49
N PRO A 105 19.63 -18.96 -0.15
CA PRO A 105 18.86 -18.15 0.78
C PRO A 105 19.13 -16.64 0.66
N LYS A 106 20.41 -16.27 0.49
CA LYS A 106 20.85 -14.87 0.41
C LYS A 106 20.33 -14.19 -0.85
N LEU A 107 20.48 -14.84 -2.01
CA LEU A 107 20.05 -14.27 -3.28
C LEU A 107 18.52 -14.33 -3.45
N LEU A 108 17.93 -15.50 -3.21
CA LEU A 108 16.50 -15.73 -3.45
C LEU A 108 15.62 -14.93 -2.49
N GLY A 109 16.06 -14.70 -1.25
CA GLY A 109 15.34 -13.82 -0.32
C GLY A 109 15.18 -12.39 -0.86
N ILE A 110 16.28 -11.81 -1.38
CA ILE A 110 16.26 -10.46 -1.96
C ILE A 110 15.45 -10.44 -3.26
N VAL A 111 15.66 -11.43 -4.13
CA VAL A 111 14.92 -11.55 -5.39
C VAL A 111 13.41 -11.68 -5.13
N MET A 112 12.99 -12.46 -4.13
CA MET A 112 11.58 -12.61 -3.77
C MET A 112 10.92 -11.27 -3.41
N GLN A 113 11.61 -10.43 -2.63
CA GLN A 113 11.11 -9.09 -2.30
C GLN A 113 11.04 -8.18 -3.54
N GLY A 114 12.08 -8.22 -4.39
CA GLY A 114 12.09 -7.50 -5.65
C GLY A 114 10.94 -7.91 -6.56
N VAL A 115 10.68 -9.21 -6.69
CA VAL A 115 9.56 -9.75 -7.47
C VAL A 115 8.22 -9.31 -6.89
N ALA A 116 8.04 -9.31 -5.57
CA ALA A 116 6.80 -8.86 -4.94
C ALA A 116 6.48 -7.39 -5.30
N VAL A 117 7.46 -6.50 -5.21
CA VAL A 117 7.31 -5.09 -5.63
C VAL A 117 7.07 -4.98 -7.13
N MET A 118 7.82 -5.73 -7.94
CA MET A 118 7.68 -5.72 -9.40
C MET A 118 6.30 -6.20 -9.85
N VAL A 119 5.70 -7.19 -9.18
CA VAL A 119 4.32 -7.64 -9.46
C VAL A 119 3.32 -6.53 -9.17
N LEU A 120 3.48 -5.79 -8.05
CA LEU A 120 2.62 -4.65 -7.73
C LEU A 120 2.78 -3.50 -8.74
N LEU A 121 4.00 -3.18 -9.14
CA LEU A 121 4.27 -2.18 -10.18
C LEU A 121 3.77 -2.63 -11.56
N ALA A 122 3.79 -3.94 -11.81
CA ALA A 122 3.28 -4.53 -13.03
C ALA A 122 1.74 -4.70 -13.03
N ALA A 123 1.07 -4.47 -11.90
CA ALA A 123 -0.38 -4.58 -11.77
C ALA A 123 -1.17 -3.87 -12.91
N PRO A 124 -0.91 -2.60 -13.28
CA PRO A 124 -1.62 -1.97 -14.41
C PRO A 124 -1.33 -2.60 -15.79
N PHE A 125 -0.26 -3.37 -15.94
CA PHE A 125 0.08 -4.06 -17.19
C PHE A 125 -0.41 -5.51 -17.22
N ILE A 126 -0.64 -6.11 -16.05
CA ILE A 126 -1.20 -7.45 -15.87
C ILE A 126 -2.74 -7.34 -15.92
N ASP A 127 -3.30 -6.44 -15.12
CA ASP A 127 -4.71 -6.08 -15.15
C ASP A 127 -4.96 -4.94 -16.14
N ARG A 128 -4.80 -5.23 -17.44
CA ARG A 128 -5.04 -4.25 -18.54
C ARG A 128 -6.51 -3.87 -18.73
N GLY A 129 -7.38 -4.35 -17.85
CA GLY A 129 -8.79 -4.05 -17.79
C GLY A 129 -9.58 -4.21 -19.09
N GLY A 130 -10.38 -5.26 -19.18
CA GLY A 130 -11.60 -5.20 -19.98
C GLY A 130 -12.52 -4.05 -19.50
N LYS A 131 -13.54 -3.70 -20.30
CA LYS A 131 -14.46 -2.54 -20.20
C LYS A 131 -14.93 -2.06 -18.80
N GLU A 132 -14.85 -2.88 -17.76
CA GLU A 132 -15.41 -2.62 -16.43
C GLU A 132 -14.32 -2.24 -15.42
N ARG A 133 -14.45 -1.16 -14.65
CA ARG A 133 -13.46 -0.75 -13.61
C ARG A 133 -13.98 -0.93 -12.18
N ASP A 134 -15.25 -1.28 -12.03
CA ASP A 134 -15.87 -1.52 -10.72
C ASP A 134 -15.30 -2.79 -10.06
N TYR A 135 -14.70 -2.63 -8.88
CA TYR A 135 -14.10 -3.72 -8.11
C TYR A 135 -15.11 -4.81 -7.75
N ARG A 136 -16.40 -4.45 -7.55
CA ARG A 136 -17.47 -5.40 -7.18
C ARG A 136 -17.75 -6.41 -8.29
N LYS A 137 -17.47 -6.04 -9.54
CA LYS A 137 -17.72 -6.87 -10.72
C LYS A 137 -16.46 -7.61 -11.18
N ARG A 138 -15.37 -7.52 -10.42
CA ARG A 138 -14.08 -8.16 -10.69
C ARG A 138 -13.67 -9.12 -9.55
N PRO A 139 -14.45 -10.19 -9.29
CA PRO A 139 -14.20 -11.07 -8.16
C PRO A 139 -12.81 -11.71 -8.20
N VAL A 140 -12.31 -12.07 -9.39
CA VAL A 140 -10.97 -12.67 -9.53
C VAL A 140 -9.86 -11.70 -9.12
N ALA A 141 -9.90 -10.44 -9.57
CA ALA A 141 -8.91 -9.44 -9.21
C ALA A 141 -8.95 -9.14 -7.70
N MET A 142 -10.15 -9.08 -7.11
CA MET A 142 -10.33 -8.90 -5.67
C MET A 142 -9.81 -10.08 -4.86
N ILE A 143 -10.00 -11.32 -5.33
CA ILE A 143 -9.45 -12.52 -4.68
C ILE A 143 -7.92 -12.48 -4.73
N ILE A 144 -7.31 -12.18 -5.89
CA ILE A 144 -5.85 -12.10 -6.01
C ILE A 144 -5.28 -11.02 -5.08
N GLY A 145 -5.86 -9.82 -5.08
CA GLY A 145 -5.46 -8.74 -4.19
C GLY A 145 -5.66 -9.09 -2.71
N GLY A 146 -6.78 -9.75 -2.38
CA GLY A 146 -7.09 -10.23 -1.04
C GLY A 146 -6.12 -11.30 -0.54
N VAL A 147 -5.75 -12.27 -1.39
CA VAL A 147 -4.73 -13.28 -1.09
C VAL A 147 -3.37 -12.62 -0.87
N GLY A 148 -3.00 -11.65 -1.71
CA GLY A 148 -1.76 -10.87 -1.52
C GLY A 148 -1.74 -10.15 -0.17
N ALA A 149 -2.82 -9.45 0.19
CA ALA A 149 -2.97 -8.78 1.48
C ALA A 149 -2.91 -9.78 2.65
N PHE A 150 -3.58 -10.92 2.52
CA PHE A 150 -3.56 -11.99 3.52
C PHE A 150 -2.13 -12.52 3.74
N ILE A 151 -1.36 -12.76 2.67
CA ILE A 151 0.04 -13.19 2.77
C ILE A 151 0.89 -12.16 3.52
N VAL A 152 0.72 -10.86 3.22
CA VAL A 152 1.46 -9.78 3.91
C VAL A 152 1.15 -9.77 5.41
N VAL A 153 -0.14 -9.88 5.77
CA VAL A 153 -0.56 -9.94 7.18
C VAL A 153 -0.04 -11.19 7.87
N LEU A 154 -0.17 -12.36 7.22
CA LEU A 154 0.32 -13.62 7.74
C LEU A 154 1.84 -13.57 7.98
N PHE A 155 2.60 -13.08 7.02
CA PHE A 155 4.06 -12.94 7.15
C PHE A 155 4.45 -11.92 8.23
N SER A 156 3.67 -10.86 8.40
CA SER A 156 3.89 -9.89 9.49
C SER A 156 3.70 -10.54 10.86
N ILE A 157 2.63 -11.32 11.03
CA ILE A 157 2.35 -12.03 12.29
C ILE A 157 3.41 -13.09 12.55
N LEU A 158 3.77 -13.88 11.53
CA LEU A 158 4.81 -14.90 11.66
C LEU A 158 6.17 -14.27 11.96
N GLY A 159 6.52 -13.15 11.32
CA GLY A 159 7.73 -12.39 11.62
C GLY A 159 7.74 -11.80 13.03
N ALA A 160 6.58 -11.44 13.57
CA ALA A 160 6.46 -10.97 14.95
C ALA A 160 6.69 -12.11 15.96
N VAL A 161 6.16 -13.31 15.69
CA VAL A 161 6.15 -14.43 16.64
C VAL A 161 7.43 -15.28 16.56
N THR A 162 8.00 -15.46 15.37
CA THR A 162 9.21 -16.27 15.11
C THR A 162 10.49 -15.44 15.07
#